data_AF-A0A6P2B096-F1
#
_entry.id   AF-A0A6P2B096-F1
#
_cell.length_a   1.000
_cell.length_b   1.000
_cell.length_c   1.000
_cell.angle_alpha   90.00
_cell.angle_beta   90.00
_cell.angle_gamma   90.00
#
_symmetry.space_group_name_H-M   'P 1'
#
loop_
_entity.id
_entity.type
_entity.pdbx_description
1 polymer ?
#
loop_
_entity_poly.entity_id
_entity_poly.type
_entity_poly.pdbx_seq_one_letter_code
_entity_poly.pdbx_strand_id
1 'polypeptide(L)'
;MSDPAQTREEAVREALRAVIDPEIGMNIIELGLVRDIDIQEENAHITMIMTTPFCPYAPQLLEQTRRTAQEFLNLPTTIEMGMGMWDPSMMEDGAADDWGLF
;
A
#
# COMPACT_ATOMS: atom_id res chain seq x y z
N MET A 1 -18.39 2.17 -18.27
CA MET A 1 -17.19 1.82 -19.07
C MET A 1 -16.04 2.02 -18.11
N SER A 2 -15.48 0.93 -17.59
CA SER A 2 -14.36 1.03 -16.65
C SER A 2 -13.08 1.26 -17.44
N ASP A 3 -12.34 2.28 -17.07
CA ASP A 3 -11.03 2.60 -17.64
C ASP A 3 -10.07 1.42 -17.40
N PRO A 4 -9.29 0.98 -18.41
CA PRO A 4 -8.36 -0.13 -18.25
C PRO A 4 -7.25 0.13 -17.23
N ALA A 5 -6.99 1.40 -16.88
CA ALA A 5 -6.08 1.80 -15.81
C ALA A 5 -6.64 1.42 -14.42
N GLN A 6 -7.93 1.68 -14.18
CA GLN A 6 -8.62 1.38 -12.92
C GLN A 6 -8.55 -0.13 -12.59
N THR A 7 -8.65 -0.99 -13.61
CA THR A 7 -8.49 -2.44 -13.43
C THR A 7 -7.07 -2.86 -13.06
N ARG A 8 -6.04 -2.16 -13.55
CA ARG A 8 -4.63 -2.47 -13.20
C ARG A 8 -4.31 -2.01 -11.78
N GLU A 9 -4.80 -0.83 -11.41
CA GLU A 9 -4.67 -0.30 -10.06
C GLU A 9 -5.32 -1.24 -9.03
N GLU A 10 -6.56 -1.68 -9.26
CA GLU A 10 -7.23 -2.66 -8.40
C GLU A 10 -6.46 -3.99 -8.34
N ALA A 11 -5.95 -4.46 -9.49
CA ALA A 11 -5.23 -5.74 -9.55
C ALA A 11 -3.87 -5.69 -8.80
N VAL A 12 -3.11 -4.58 -8.91
CA VAL A 12 -1.89 -4.44 -8.12
C VAL A 12 -2.21 -4.22 -6.65
N ARG A 13 -3.31 -3.51 -6.31
CA ARG A 13 -3.76 -3.35 -4.93
C ARG A 13 -4.06 -4.70 -4.28
N GLU A 14 -4.73 -5.59 -4.99
CA GLU A 14 -4.91 -6.99 -4.58
C GLU A 14 -3.59 -7.72 -4.37
N ALA A 15 -2.64 -7.60 -5.30
CA ALA A 15 -1.32 -8.22 -5.16
C ALA A 15 -0.56 -7.70 -3.92
N LEU A 16 -0.71 -6.41 -3.61
CA LEU A 16 -0.09 -5.77 -2.45
C LEU A 16 -0.70 -6.23 -1.11
N ARG A 17 -1.87 -6.87 -1.09
CA ARG A 17 -2.40 -7.51 0.13
C ARG A 17 -1.50 -8.65 0.65
N ALA A 18 -0.59 -9.17 -0.18
CA ALA A 18 0.42 -10.14 0.26
C ALA A 18 1.51 -9.51 1.17
N VAL A 19 1.62 -8.18 1.20
CA VAL A 19 2.56 -7.46 2.07
C VAL A 19 1.88 -7.18 3.40
N ILE A 20 2.37 -7.83 4.44
CA ILE A 20 1.83 -7.79 5.80
C ILE A 20 2.78 -6.97 6.68
N ASP A 21 2.23 -6.05 7.46
CA ASP A 21 2.98 -5.35 8.49
C ASP A 21 3.21 -6.30 9.68
N PRO A 22 4.47 -6.67 10.00
CA PRO A 22 4.75 -7.63 11.07
C PRO A 22 4.50 -7.08 12.48
N GLU A 23 4.44 -5.75 12.65
CA GLU A 23 4.14 -5.12 13.96
C GLU A 23 2.64 -5.18 14.24
N ILE A 24 1.83 -5.01 13.18
CA ILE A 24 0.39 -4.86 13.28
C ILE A 24 -0.35 -6.19 13.02
N GLY A 25 0.22 -7.05 12.17
CA GLY A 25 -0.38 -8.32 11.74
C GLY A 25 -1.39 -8.22 10.60
N MET A 26 -1.55 -7.04 10.01
CA MET A 26 -2.48 -6.77 8.90
C MET A 26 -1.77 -6.35 7.63
N ASN A 27 -2.46 -6.44 6.49
CA ASN A 27 -1.87 -6.05 5.22
C ASN A 27 -1.89 -4.53 5.00
N ILE A 28 -0.95 -4.04 4.19
CA ILE A 28 -0.75 -2.60 3.95
C ILE A 28 -1.94 -1.91 3.27
N ILE A 29 -2.83 -2.67 2.63
CA ILE A 29 -4.05 -2.16 1.99
C ILE A 29 -5.17 -2.00 3.02
N GLU A 30 -5.41 -3.04 3.84
CA GLU A 30 -6.37 -2.98 4.96
C GLU A 30 -6.03 -1.86 5.93
N LEU A 31 -4.73 -1.68 6.20
CA LEU A 31 -4.24 -0.58 7.01
C LEU A 31 -4.40 0.79 6.34
N GLY A 32 -4.66 0.87 5.05
CA GLY A 32 -4.73 2.15 4.33
C GLY A 32 -3.39 2.88 4.22
N LEU A 33 -2.27 2.15 4.30
CA LEU A 33 -0.92 2.71 4.17
C LEU A 33 -0.65 3.15 2.73
N VAL A 34 -1.17 2.43 1.75
CA VAL A 34 -1.10 2.81 0.34
C VAL A 34 -2.15 3.88 0.05
N ARG A 35 -1.69 5.08 -0.31
CA ARG A 35 -2.54 6.26 -0.54
C ARG A 35 -2.94 6.41 -2.00
N ASP A 36 -1.99 6.16 -2.88
CA ASP A 36 -2.14 6.39 -4.30
C ASP A 36 -1.28 5.40 -5.08
N ILE A 37 -1.77 4.98 -6.24
CA ILE A 37 -1.08 4.06 -7.15
C ILE A 37 -1.26 4.63 -8.56
N ASP A 38 -0.24 5.34 -9.04
CA ASP A 38 -0.21 5.90 -10.38
C ASP A 38 0.55 4.95 -11.30
N ILE A 39 -0.17 4.31 -12.22
CA ILE A 39 0.41 3.36 -13.19
C ILE A 39 0.45 4.03 -14.55
N GLN A 40 1.67 4.31 -15.01
CA GLN A 40 1.92 4.88 -16.33
C GLN A 40 2.32 3.79 -17.33
N GLU A 41 2.55 4.18 -18.59
CA GLU A 41 2.92 3.25 -19.65
C GLU A 41 4.28 2.58 -19.40
N GLU A 42 5.24 3.32 -18.81
CA GLU A 42 6.63 2.88 -18.66
C GLU A 42 7.07 2.67 -17.21
N ASN A 43 6.31 3.15 -16.23
CA ASN A 43 6.65 3.08 -14.82
C ASN A 43 5.40 3.09 -13.93
N ALA A 44 5.60 2.77 -12.66
CA ALA A 44 4.57 2.89 -11.63
C ALA A 44 5.10 3.68 -10.43
N HIS A 45 4.25 4.54 -9.89
CA HIS A 45 4.51 5.33 -8.71
C HIS A 45 3.49 4.98 -7.64
N ILE A 46 3.96 4.62 -6.45
CA ILE A 46 3.09 4.27 -5.33
C ILE A 46 3.40 5.19 -4.17
N THR A 47 2.39 5.88 -3.67
CA THR A 47 2.52 6.75 -2.50
C THR A 47 2.06 6.00 -1.26
N MET A 48 2.94 5.89 -0.27
CA MET A 48 2.66 5.22 1.01
C MET A 48 2.86 6.16 2.18
N ILE A 49 2.06 5.99 3.23
CA ILE A 49 2.29 6.59 4.55
C ILE A 49 2.55 5.49 5.57
N MET A 50 3.32 5.80 6.59
CA MET A 50 3.62 4.89 7.68
C MET A 50 2.74 5.21 8.89
N THR A 51 2.36 4.18 9.65
CA THR A 51 1.63 4.33 10.92
C THR A 51 2.39 5.20 11.92
N THR A 52 3.73 5.13 11.90
CA THR A 52 4.61 5.94 12.75
C THR A 52 5.86 6.43 12.00
N PRO A 53 6.36 7.66 12.29
CA PRO A 53 7.47 8.29 11.55
C PRO A 53 8.84 7.62 11.75
N PHE A 54 8.97 6.67 12.68
CA PHE A 54 10.24 6.01 13.02
C PHE A 54 10.12 4.49 13.08
N CYS A 55 9.15 3.89 12.38
CA CYS A 55 9.01 2.44 12.37
C CYS A 55 10.30 1.80 11.79
N PRO A 56 11.02 0.95 12.55
CA PRO A 56 12.24 0.31 12.07
C PRO A 56 11.99 -0.61 10.86
N TYR A 57 10.74 -1.06 10.69
CA TYR A 57 10.30 -1.91 9.58
C TYR A 57 9.82 -1.13 8.36
N ALA A 58 9.67 0.20 8.44
CA ALA A 58 9.29 1.04 7.30
C ALA A 58 10.14 0.76 6.03
N PRO A 59 11.49 0.77 6.06
CA PRO A 59 12.28 0.49 4.86
C PRO A 59 12.05 -0.91 4.30
N GLN A 60 11.78 -1.89 5.15
CA GLN A 60 11.49 -3.26 4.71
C GLN A 60 10.11 -3.32 4.04
N LEU A 61 9.09 -2.71 4.63
CA LEU A 61 7.74 -2.65 4.04
C LEU A 61 7.74 -1.93 2.70
N LEU A 62 8.44 -0.80 2.60
CA LEU A 62 8.57 -0.03 1.35
C LEU A 62 9.22 -0.90 0.26
N GLU A 63 10.31 -1.59 0.58
CA GLU A 63 10.99 -2.45 -0.40
C GLU A 63 10.15 -3.67 -0.79
N GLN A 64 9.44 -4.29 0.16
CA GLN A 64 8.53 -5.39 -0.16
C GLN A 64 7.38 -4.93 -1.06
N THR A 65 6.78 -3.76 -0.77
CA THR A 65 5.74 -3.16 -1.60
C THR A 65 6.25 -2.89 -3.01
N ARG A 66 7.42 -2.23 -3.11
CA ARG A 66 8.07 -1.92 -4.39
C ARG A 66 8.30 -3.17 -5.21
N ARG A 67 8.86 -4.21 -4.59
CA ARG A 67 9.20 -5.47 -5.26
C ARG A 67 7.94 -6.21 -5.72
N THR A 68 6.95 -6.37 -4.85
CA THR A 68 5.69 -7.03 -5.21
C THR A 68 4.98 -6.33 -6.35
N ALA A 69 4.87 -5.00 -6.29
CA ALA A 69 4.27 -4.22 -7.37
C ALA A 69 5.07 -4.31 -8.68
N GLN A 70 6.39 -4.20 -8.61
CA GLN A 70 7.26 -4.33 -9.78
C GLN A 70 7.17 -5.73 -10.42
N GLU A 71 7.15 -6.80 -9.62
CA GLU A 71 7.00 -8.17 -10.12
C GLU A 71 5.61 -8.39 -10.75
N PHE A 72 4.56 -7.80 -10.17
CA PHE A 72 3.20 -7.91 -10.69
C PHE A 72 2.99 -7.12 -12.00
N LEU A 73 3.44 -5.86 -12.03
CA LEU A 73 3.25 -4.96 -13.17
C LEU A 73 4.29 -5.19 -14.27
N ASN A 74 5.43 -5.81 -13.95
CA ASN A 74 6.60 -5.92 -14.81
C ASN A 74 7.09 -4.55 -15.33
N LEU A 75 6.97 -3.53 -14.47
CA LEU A 75 7.34 -2.14 -14.73
C LEU A 75 8.25 -1.61 -13.61
N PRO A 76 9.23 -0.74 -13.91
CA PRO A 76 10.00 -0.07 -12.87
C PRO A 76 9.05 0.68 -11.93
N THR A 77 9.09 0.31 -10.65
CA THR A 77 8.20 0.86 -9.62
C THR A 77 8.98 1.64 -8.59
N THR A 78 8.49 2.84 -8.27
CA THR A 78 9.06 3.72 -7.25
C THR A 78 8.07 3.91 -6.12
N ILE A 79 8.54 3.88 -4.88
CA ILE A 79 7.71 4.19 -3.71
C ILE A 79 8.06 5.59 -3.21
N GLU A 80 7.03 6.42 -3.02
CA GLU A 80 7.15 7.71 -2.36
C GLU A 80 6.58 7.62 -0.95
N MET A 81 7.34 8.13 0.03
CA MET A 81 6.87 8.29 1.39
C MET A 81 6.12 9.62 1.53
N GLY A 82 4.80 9.53 1.69
CA GLY A 82 3.97 10.68 2.01
C GLY A 82 4.23 11.18 3.43
N MET A 83 4.21 12.50 3.62
CA MET A 83 4.33 13.14 4.94
C MET A 83 3.02 13.15 5.74
N GLY A 84 1.98 12.43 5.29
CA GLY A 84 0.69 12.38 5.96
C GLY A 84 0.78 11.63 7.30
N MET A 85 0.09 12.13 8.33
CA MET A 85 -0.17 11.33 9.52
C MET A 85 -1.21 10.27 9.19
N TRP A 86 -0.88 9.01 9.49
CA TRP A 86 -1.83 7.93 9.40
C TRP A 86 -2.89 8.06 10.49
N ASP A 87 -4.15 7.74 10.14
CA ASP A 87 -5.28 7.72 11.06
C ASP A 87 -6.06 6.41 10.89
N PRO A 88 -6.59 5.80 11.97
CA PRO A 88 -7.41 4.60 11.88
C PRO A 88 -8.61 4.70 10.93
N SER A 89 -9.15 5.91 10.70
CA SER A 89 -10.22 6.13 9.74
C SER A 89 -9.80 5.86 8.29
N MET A 90 -8.51 5.67 8.01
CA MET A 90 -7.97 5.34 6.69
C MET A 90 -8.01 3.84 6.39
N MET A 91 -8.25 3.00 7.39
CA MET A 91 -8.35 1.55 7.23
C MET A 91 -9.58 1.17 6.41
N GLU A 92 -9.55 0.00 5.75
CA GLU A 92 -10.74 -0.54 5.09
C GLU A 92 -11.87 -0.80 6.11
N ASP A 93 -13.12 -0.73 5.65
CA ASP A 93 -14.30 -0.93 6.50
C ASP A 93 -14.26 -2.31 7.16
N GLY A 94 -14.32 -2.35 8.50
CA GLY A 94 -14.19 -3.57 9.31
C GLY A 94 -12.77 -3.91 9.76
N ALA A 95 -11.71 -3.42 9.12
CA ALA A 95 -10.33 -3.71 9.53
C ALA A 95 -10.00 -3.07 10.91
N ALA A 96 -10.58 -1.91 11.21
CA ALA A 96 -10.39 -1.26 12.51
C ALA A 96 -11.09 -2.00 13.68
N ASP A 97 -12.14 -2.78 13.40
CA ASP A 97 -12.84 -3.62 14.37
C ASP A 97 -11.99 -4.84 14.74
N ASP A 98 -11.41 -5.50 13.73
CA ASP A 98 -10.50 -6.66 13.92
C ASP A 98 -9.26 -6.29 14.75
N TRP A 99 -8.81 -5.04 14.64
CA TRP A 99 -7.70 -4.52 15.42
C TRP A 99 -8.06 -4.06 16.85
N GLY A 100 -9.36 -3.99 17.18
CA GLY A 100 -9.85 -3.61 18.50
C GLY A 100 -9.78 -2.12 18.81
N LEU A 101 -9.84 -1.25 17.79
CA LEU A 101 -9.87 0.21 17.99
C LEU A 101 -11.27 0.76 18.30
N PHE A 102 -12.31 -0.08 18.24
CA PHE A 102 -13.71 0.28 18.52
C PHE A 102 -14.39 -0.73 19.44
#